data_AF-B0K3R5-F1
#
_entry.id   AF-B0K3R5-F1
#
_cell.length_a   1.000
_cell.length_b   1.000
_cell.length_c   1.000
_cell.angle_alpha   90.00
_cell.angle_beta   90.00
_cell.angle_gamma   90.00
#
_symmetry.space_group_name_H-M   'P 1'
#
loop_
_entity.id
_entity.type
_entity.pdbx_description
1 polymer ?
#
loop_
_entity_poly.entity_id
_entity_poly.type
_entity_poly.pdbx_seq_one_letter_code
_entity_poly.pdbx_strand_id
1 'polypeptide(L)'
;MFSISRVQRKIFYLLLGVVWFSTGFYAMFHDSFLNGLKIMAFGSAFMLVVFAIQTYVIKMIQLYDSNLQKQHKKLKKKKMK
;
A
#
# COMPACT_ATOMS: atom_id res chain seq x y z
N MET A 1 -17.01 -4.44 4.05
CA MET A 1 -16.27 -5.72 4.23
C MET A 1 -15.00 -5.83 3.38
N PHE A 2 -14.38 -4.71 3.00
CA PHE A 2 -13.10 -4.68 2.27
C PHE A 2 -11.98 -4.25 3.22
N SER A 3 -11.35 -5.23 3.87
CA SER A 3 -10.17 -4.99 4.71
C SER A 3 -9.01 -5.77 4.10
N ILE A 4 -8.15 -5.10 3.32
CA ILE A 4 -6.85 -5.66 2.97
C ILE A 4 -6.13 -5.94 4.29
N SER A 5 -5.77 -7.21 4.53
CA SER A 5 -5.16 -7.60 5.80
C SER A 5 -3.84 -6.86 6.00
N ARG A 6 -3.61 -6.34 7.21
CA ARG A 6 -2.34 -5.67 7.56
C ARG A 6 -1.14 -6.58 7.29
N VAL A 7 -1.33 -7.89 7.44
CA VAL A 7 -0.31 -8.92 7.19
C VAL A 7 0.03 -9.00 5.71
N GLN A 8 -0.97 -9.06 4.83
CA GLN A 8 -0.77 -9.08 3.37
C GLN A 8 -0.01 -7.84 2.90
N ARG A 9 -0.35 -6.68 3.44
CA ARG A 9 0.35 -5.42 3.12
C ARG A 9 1.81 -5.45 3.57
N LYS A 10 2.10 -5.96 4.77
CA LYS A 10 3.49 -6.12 5.24
C LYS A 10 4.29 -7.05 4.34
N ILE A 11 3.71 -8.20 3.96
CA ILE A 11 4.36 -9.16 3.07
C ILE A 11 4.64 -8.54 1.70
N PHE A 12 3.68 -7.79 1.14
CA PHE A 12 3.87 -7.07 -0.12
C PHE A 12 5.07 -6.10 -0.06
N TYR A 13 5.15 -5.24 0.95
CA TYR A 13 6.29 -4.32 1.09
C TYR A 13 7.61 -5.03 1.38
N LEU A 14 7.57 -6.16 2.09
CA LEU A 14 8.76 -6.97 2.34
C LEU A 14 9.29 -7.56 1.02
N LEU A 15 8.43 -8.19 0.22
CA LEU A 15 8.81 -8.72 -1.09
C LEU A 15 9.30 -7.62 -2.04
N LEU A 16 8.57 -6.50 -2.09
CA LEU A 16 8.93 -5.36 -2.92
C LEU A 16 10.29 -4.77 -2.50
N GLY A 17 10.51 -4.64 -1.20
CA GLY A 17 11.78 -4.22 -0.63
C GLY A 17 12.90 -5.19 -1.00
N VAL A 18 12.72 -6.49 -0.78
CA VAL A 18 13.74 -7.50 -1.11
C VAL A 18 14.18 -7.40 -2.58
N VAL A 19 13.25 -7.25 -3.53
CA VAL A 19 13.59 -7.07 -4.94
C VAL A 19 14.42 -5.80 -5.17
N TRP A 20 13.95 -4.64 -4.72
CA TRP A 20 14.68 -3.38 -4.94
C TRP A 20 16.05 -3.34 -4.26
N PHE A 21 16.13 -3.84 -3.02
CA PHE A 21 17.37 -3.86 -2.26
C PHE A 21 18.35 -4.90 -2.83
N SER A 22 17.90 -6.10 -3.19
CA SER A 22 18.78 -7.11 -3.81
C SER A 22 19.32 -6.66 -5.16
N THR A 23 18.47 -6.09 -6.03
CA THR A 23 18.92 -5.56 -7.33
C THR A 23 19.87 -4.37 -7.15
N GLY A 24 19.56 -3.48 -6.22
CA GLY A 24 20.44 -2.35 -5.89
C GLY A 24 21.80 -2.80 -5.37
N PHE A 25 21.81 -3.75 -4.43
CA PHE A 25 23.04 -4.32 -3.89
C PHE A 25 23.85 -5.01 -4.99
N TYR A 26 23.22 -5.84 -5.82
CA TYR A 26 23.89 -6.50 -6.96
C TYR A 26 24.57 -5.49 -7.89
N ALA A 27 23.87 -4.41 -8.26
CA ALA A 27 24.40 -3.35 -9.11
C ALA A 27 25.57 -2.57 -8.47
N MET A 28 25.62 -2.47 -7.13
CA MET A 28 26.76 -1.84 -6.44
C MET A 28 28.07 -2.62 -6.64
N PHE A 29 28.01 -3.96 -6.65
CA PHE A 29 29.20 -4.81 -6.77
C PHE A 29 29.56 -5.14 -8.22
N HIS A 30 28.60 -5.18 -9.15
CA HIS A 30 28.85 -5.60 -10.53
C HIS A 30 29.00 -4.46 -11.54
N ASP A 31 28.31 -3.33 -11.36
CA ASP A 31 28.37 -2.19 -12.30
C ASP A 31 29.14 -1.02 -11.70
N SER A 32 28.51 -0.32 -10.75
CA SER A 32 29.13 0.75 -10.00
C SER A 32 28.32 1.04 -8.75
N PHE A 33 29.02 1.39 -7.67
CA PHE A 33 28.39 1.76 -6.41
C PHE A 33 27.32 2.86 -6.59
N LEU A 34 27.61 3.87 -7.42
CA LEU A 34 26.68 4.96 -7.72
C LEU A 34 25.41 4.48 -8.43
N ASN A 35 25.52 3.52 -9.36
CA ASN A 35 24.33 2.97 -10.04
C ASN A 35 23.46 2.17 -9.06
N GLY A 36 24.07 1.32 -8.23
CA GLY A 36 23.33 0.61 -7.20
C GLY A 36 22.64 1.55 -6.21
N LEU A 37 23.32 2.64 -5.79
CA LEU A 37 22.72 3.65 -4.92
C LEU A 37 21.51 4.35 -5.57
N LYS A 38 21.60 4.70 -6.86
CA LYS A 38 20.48 5.26 -7.63
C LYS A 38 19.29 4.31 -7.67
N ILE A 39 19.53 3.01 -7.88
CA ILE A 39 18.48 1.97 -7.90
C ILE A 39 17.81 1.86 -6.53
N MET A 40 18.58 1.82 -5.44
CA MET A 40 18.03 1.76 -4.08
C MET A 40 17.23 3.01 -3.72
N ALA A 41 17.72 4.20 -4.09
CA ALA A 41 17.03 5.46 -3.88
C ALA A 41 15.70 5.50 -4.66
N PHE A 42 15.72 5.11 -5.94
CA PHE A 42 14.52 5.01 -6.76
C PHE A 42 13.52 4.00 -6.21
N GLY A 43 13.97 2.80 -5.85
CA GLY A 43 13.13 1.76 -5.26
C GLY A 43 12.46 2.23 -3.96
N SER A 44 13.22 2.93 -3.10
CA SER A 44 12.69 3.51 -1.86
C SER A 44 11.63 4.59 -2.13
N ALA A 45 11.90 5.51 -3.06
CA ALA A 45 10.94 6.54 -3.46
C ALA A 45 9.67 5.92 -4.08
N PHE A 46 9.83 4.92 -4.94
CA PHE A 46 8.72 4.17 -5.54
C PHE A 46 7.84 3.50 -4.47
N MET A 47 8.44 2.84 -3.48
CA MET A 47 7.69 2.23 -2.38
C MET A 47 6.88 3.27 -1.58
N LEU A 48 7.43 4.46 -1.33
CA LEU A 48 6.70 5.55 -0.66
C LEU A 48 5.48 6.01 -1.47
N VAL A 49 5.63 6.15 -2.79
CA VAL A 49 4.51 6.52 -3.67
C VAL A 49 3.42 5.45 -3.64
N VAL A 50 3.79 4.17 -3.77
CA VAL A 50 2.84 3.06 -3.68
C VAL A 50 2.14 3.06 -2.33
N PHE A 51 2.86 3.32 -1.24
CA PHE A 51 2.28 3.43 0.11
C PHE A 51 1.27 4.56 0.24
N ALA A 52 1.57 5.74 -0.32
CA ALA A 52 0.65 6.87 -0.33
C ALA A 52 -0.64 6.53 -1.10
N ILE A 53 -0.52 5.97 -2.30
CA ILE A 53 -1.66 5.56 -3.14
C ILE A 53 -2.50 4.50 -2.41
N GLN A 54 -1.86 3.45 -1.89
CA GLN A 54 -2.57 2.38 -1.20
C GLN A 54 -3.30 2.90 0.04
N THR A 55 -2.68 3.81 0.80
CA THR A 55 -3.32 4.45 1.96
C THR A 55 -4.53 5.28 1.56
N TYR A 56 -4.43 6.05 0.48
CA TYR A 56 -5.53 6.83 -0.06
C TYR A 56 -6.72 5.95 -0.46
N VAL A 57 -6.45 4.87 -1.22
CA VAL A 57 -7.49 3.93 -1.68
C VAL A 57 -8.18 3.24 -0.49
N ILE A 58 -7.43 2.81 0.53
CA ILE A 58 -8.01 2.20 1.73
C ILE A 58 -8.95 3.18 2.44
N LYS A 59 -8.55 4.45 2.60
CA LYS A 59 -9.41 5.48 3.21
C LYS A 59 -10.69 5.69 2.41
N MET A 60 -10.59 5.76 1.08
CA MET A 60 -11.74 5.87 0.18
C MET A 60 -12.72 4.71 0.36
N ILE A 61 -12.22 3.48 0.38
CA ILE A 61 -13.04 2.28 0.58
C ILE A 61 -13.72 2.28 1.96
N GLN A 62 -12.99 2.65 3.02
CA GLN A 62 -13.53 2.73 4.37
C GLN A 62 -14.64 3.79 4.50
N LEU A 63 -14.47 4.93 3.83
CA LEU A 63 -15.46 6.00 3.81
C LEU A 63 -16.72 5.57 3.05
N TYR A 64 -16.56 4.87 1.93
CA TYR A 64 -17.66 4.29 1.17
C TYR A 64 -18.45 3.25 1.98
N ASP A 65 -17.76 2.29 2.61
CA ASP A 65 -18.37 1.26 3.45
C ASP A 65 -19.11 1.88 4.66
N SER A 66 -18.51 2.90 5.28
CA SER A 66 -19.13 3.64 6.39
C SER A 66 -20.40 4.38 5.97
N ASN A 67 -20.41 5.00 4.79
CA ASN A 67 -21.57 5.70 4.26
C ASN A 67 -22.71 4.73 3.93
N LEU A 68 -22.39 3.58 3.33
CA LEU A 68 -23.37 2.52 3.07
C LEU A 68 -23.98 1.98 4.36
N GLN A 69 -23.17 1.70 5.40
CA GLN A 69 -23.68 1.24 6.69
C GLN A 69 -24.58 2.28 7.37
N LYS A 70 -24.24 3.57 7.29
CA LYS A 70 -25.10 4.66 7.79
C LYS A 70 -26.45 4.71 7.07
N GLN A 71 -26.46 4.56 5.75
CA GLN A 71 -27.72 4.49 4.99
C GLN A 71 -28.56 3.27 5.38
N HIS A 72 -27.92 2.10 5.52
CA HIS A 72 -28.60 0.87 5.94
C HIS A 72 -29.24 1.02 7.32
N LYS A 73 -28.52 1.60 8.30
CA LYS A 73 -29.07 1.89 9.63
C LYS A 73 -30.25 2.88 9.57
N LYS A 74 -30.16 3.92 8.74
CA LYS A 74 -31.23 4.92 8.56
C LYS A 74 -32.49 4.29 7.95
N LEU A 75 -32.34 3.43 6.95
CA LEU A 75 -33.44 2.67 6.34
C LEU A 75 -34.09 1.70 7.32
N LYS A 76 -33.30 0.97 8.11
CA LYS A 76 -33.81 0.05 9.13
C LYS A 76 -34.61 0.79 10.22
N LYS A 77 -34.16 1.98 10.62
CA LYS A 77 -34.89 2.85 11.58
C LYS A 77 -36.19 3.43 11.00
N LYS A 78 -36.25 3.67 9.68
CA LYS A 78 -37.46 4.15 8.99
C LYS A 78 -38.51 3.04 8.79
N LYS A 79 -38.11 1.77 8.69
CA LYS A 79 -39.03 0.61 8.61
C LYS A 79 -39.60 0.16 9.96
N MET A 80 -39.01 0.59 11.08
CA MET A 80 -39.48 0.29 12.44
C MET A 80 -40.39 1.39 13.04
N LYS A 81 -40.62 2.47 12.28
CA LYS A 81 -41.61 3.51 12.56
C LYS A 81 -42.76 3.34 11.58
#